data_AF-A0A914X5V1-F1
#
_entry.id   AF-A0A914X5V1-F1
#
_cell.length_a   1.000
_cell.length_b   1.000
_cell.length_c   1.000
_cell.angle_alpha   90.00
_cell.angle_beta   90.00
_cell.angle_gamma   90.00
#
_symmetry.space_group_name_H-M   'P 1'
#
loop_
_entity.id
_entity.type
_entity.pdbx_description
1 polymer ?
#
loop_
_entity_poly.entity_id
_entity_poly.type
_entity_poly.pdbx_seq_one_letter_code
_entity_poly.pdbx_strand_id
1 'polypeptide(L)'
;LPYSGLVDTYSGGGYVWKITQPTMECCGREADIETVGERIQKLIDENWIDHNTRAVFVEFSLFNPALNMFAVNWLLLEAPMIGAFVPSYRFDPFRLMRYHTDFAAMNIAFEVAFVIYIIFYIIKEIRNLKRLGFADYFKEPWHWVELLIIAISLAGIFFYLARFFETERCVDKLEALHGNTYIKFQVAATFDESGTVMLAFVLFLGTMKLLRLMRVNERLNTLTETLHRARPDLIGFFIIFAIFYTAFCTLFYLVLSPLLTSFSSYLLTLEEAFSAILSKFDMGEIRGASGLASMFFMLFMFFQTVLLLQMFVVIVVTMFHEVRSDILERSRDHEILVMLISKIRRKLEMPVPPRPLNPHELHGQDMDTLDTLEARSNKLVELLNKKFHDDPMDPVKIERTTRRRIKTDNEKLRQQFGIAASTEKKKSMPPPHQTIYLP
;
A
#
# COMPACT_ATOMS: atom_id res chain seq x y z
N LEU A 1 1.78 -10.84 29.24
CA LEU A 1 0.85 -10.96 28.09
C LEU A 1 0.89 -12.41 27.65
N PRO A 2 -0.23 -13.01 27.23
CA PRO A 2 -0.18 -14.33 26.62
C PRO A 2 0.65 -14.28 25.33
N TYR A 3 1.45 -15.31 25.07
CA TYR A 3 2.26 -15.47 23.87
C TYR A 3 1.62 -16.52 22.96
N SER A 4 1.33 -16.16 21.71
CA SER A 4 0.82 -17.11 20.72
C SER A 4 1.99 -17.80 20.02
N GLY A 5 2.16 -19.10 20.27
CA GLY A 5 3.11 -19.97 19.55
C GLY A 5 2.55 -20.48 18.23
N LEU A 6 3.23 -21.46 17.62
CA LEU A 6 2.76 -22.13 16.40
C LEU A 6 1.68 -23.17 16.73
N VAL A 7 1.76 -23.79 17.91
CA VAL A 7 0.86 -24.87 18.33
C VAL A 7 -0.27 -24.36 19.21
N ASP A 8 0.05 -23.54 20.22
CA ASP A 8 -0.95 -23.04 21.18
C ASP A 8 -0.61 -21.63 21.72
N THR A 9 -1.53 -21.04 22.47
CA THR A 9 -1.34 -19.76 23.16
C THR A 9 -1.04 -19.97 24.63
N TYR A 10 0.12 -19.50 25.08
CA TYR A 10 0.62 -19.66 26.44
C TYR A 10 0.36 -18.41 27.27
N SER A 11 -0.27 -18.56 28.43
CA SER A 11 -0.49 -17.46 29.37
C SER A 11 0.74 -17.18 30.24
N GLY A 12 0.76 -16.04 30.93
CA GLY A 12 1.84 -15.68 31.85
C GLY A 12 1.77 -16.48 33.15
N GLY A 13 2.42 -17.63 33.19
CA GLY A 13 2.53 -18.52 34.37
C GLY A 13 3.71 -19.49 34.24
N GLY A 14 3.77 -20.48 35.13
CA GLY A 14 4.78 -21.55 35.10
C GLY A 14 5.99 -21.34 36.00
N TYR A 15 7.03 -22.15 35.80
CA TYR A 15 8.26 -22.13 36.57
C TYR A 15 9.31 -21.27 35.84
N VAL A 16 9.95 -20.37 36.58
CA VAL A 16 10.96 -19.45 36.02
C VAL A 16 12.28 -19.68 36.72
N TRP A 17 13.29 -20.02 35.93
CA TRP A 17 14.66 -20.05 36.38
C TRP A 17 15.42 -18.87 35.78
N LYS A 18 16.11 -18.08 36.62
CA LYS A 18 16.82 -16.87 36.19
C LYS A 18 18.29 -17.17 35.98
N ILE A 19 18.75 -17.01 34.74
CA ILE A 19 20.18 -16.99 34.43
C ILE A 19 20.76 -15.72 35.05
N THR A 20 21.45 -15.87 36.17
CA THR A 20 22.15 -14.75 36.82
C THR A 20 23.56 -14.72 36.24
N GLN A 21 24.06 -13.53 35.87
CA GLN A 21 25.48 -13.40 35.58
C GLN A 21 26.27 -13.74 36.84
N PRO A 22 27.40 -14.44 36.74
CA PRO A 22 28.28 -14.61 37.88
C PRO A 22 28.73 -13.21 38.31
N THR A 23 28.18 -12.73 39.43
CA THR A 23 28.58 -11.46 40.01
C THR A 23 30.04 -11.60 40.38
N MET A 24 30.91 -10.80 39.77
CA MET A 24 32.22 -10.53 40.35
C MET A 24 31.93 -9.70 41.60
N GLU A 25 31.76 -10.34 42.76
CA GLU A 25 31.62 -9.62 44.02
C GLU A 25 32.91 -8.81 44.24
N CYS A 26 32.81 -7.48 44.22
CA CYS A 26 33.89 -6.55 44.56
C CYS A 26 34.32 -6.61 46.05
N CYS A 27 33.94 -7.64 46.79
CA CYS A 27 34.15 -7.72 48.24
C CYS A 27 34.56 -9.14 48.69
N GLY A 28 35.55 -9.75 48.06
CA GLY A 28 36.47 -10.72 48.69
C GLY A 28 35.86 -11.96 49.38
N ARG A 29 34.60 -12.30 49.13
CA ARG A 29 34.04 -13.62 49.43
C ARG A 29 33.99 -14.38 48.12
N GLU A 30 34.77 -15.44 48.03
CA GLU A 30 34.61 -16.47 47.00
C GLU A 30 33.25 -17.15 47.25
N ALA A 31 32.18 -16.53 46.77
CA ALA A 31 30.93 -17.24 46.56
C ALA A 31 31.19 -18.23 45.43
N ASP A 32 30.95 -19.52 45.67
CA ASP A 32 31.04 -20.58 44.67
C ASP A 32 30.41 -20.10 43.36
N ILE A 33 31.26 -19.78 42.38
CA ILE A 33 30.81 -19.36 41.05
C ILE A 33 30.37 -20.65 40.37
N GLU A 34 29.21 -21.16 40.75
CA GLU A 34 28.52 -22.19 39.98
C GLU A 34 28.41 -21.65 38.56
N THR A 35 29.11 -22.29 37.65
CA THR A 35 29.06 -21.91 36.24
C THR A 35 27.64 -22.13 35.74
N VAL A 36 27.21 -21.34 34.75
CA VAL A 36 25.89 -21.53 34.12
C VAL A 36 25.70 -22.99 33.66
N GLY A 37 26.78 -23.66 33.26
CA GLY A 37 26.79 -25.08 32.91
C GLY A 37 26.44 -26.02 34.06
N GLU A 38 27.00 -25.82 35.26
CA GLU A 38 26.68 -26.65 36.45
C GLU A 38 25.22 -26.48 36.88
N ARG A 39 24.68 -25.27 36.76
CA ARG A 39 23.25 -25.03 37.06
C ARG A 39 22.32 -25.63 36.02
N ILE A 40 22.68 -25.57 34.74
CA ILE A 40 21.95 -26.29 33.69
C ILE A 40 22.01 -27.80 33.97
N GLN A 41 23.17 -28.32 34.37
CA GLN A 41 23.32 -29.73 34.72
C GLN A 41 22.39 -30.12 35.87
N LYS A 42 22.30 -29.29 36.92
CA LYS A 42 21.35 -29.50 38.01
C LYS A 42 19.88 -29.54 37.53
N LEU A 43 19.49 -28.66 36.61
CA LEU A 43 18.14 -28.68 36.03
C LEU A 43 17.88 -29.95 35.20
N ILE A 44 18.92 -30.48 34.54
CA ILE A 44 18.86 -31.76 33.83
C ILE A 44 18.71 -32.90 34.84
N ASP A 45 19.50 -32.91 35.91
CA ASP A 45 19.48 -33.93 36.96
C ASP A 45 18.13 -33.94 37.72
N GLU A 46 17.51 -32.76 37.90
CA GLU A 46 16.18 -32.60 38.50
C GLU A 46 15.01 -32.89 37.52
N ASN A 47 15.32 -33.23 36.26
CA ASN A 47 14.34 -33.47 35.20
C ASN A 47 13.34 -32.30 35.06
N TRP A 48 13.86 -31.06 35.06
CA TRP A 48 13.04 -29.84 35.02
C TRP A 48 12.16 -29.74 33.77
N ILE A 49 12.61 -30.34 32.66
CA ILE A 49 11.82 -30.55 31.45
C ILE A 49 11.37 -32.00 31.43
N ASP A 50 10.08 -32.22 31.62
CA ASP A 50 9.44 -33.54 31.67
C ASP A 50 8.45 -33.75 30.51
N HIS A 51 7.81 -34.92 30.47
CA HIS A 51 6.79 -35.25 29.46
C HIS A 51 5.54 -34.32 29.52
N ASN A 52 5.29 -33.66 30.65
CA ASN A 52 4.16 -32.76 30.82
C ASN A 52 4.49 -31.31 30.44
N THR A 53 5.76 -31.02 30.17
CA THR A 53 6.22 -29.72 29.71
C THR A 53 5.64 -29.46 28.32
N ARG A 54 4.97 -28.31 28.15
CA ARG A 54 4.31 -27.92 26.88
C ARG A 54 5.04 -26.83 26.13
N ALA A 55 5.72 -25.94 26.85
CA ALA A 55 6.52 -24.88 26.25
C ALA A 55 7.68 -24.50 27.16
N VAL A 56 8.84 -24.27 26.57
CA VAL A 56 10.01 -23.72 27.25
C VAL A 56 10.35 -22.40 26.58
N PHE A 57 10.38 -21.33 27.38
CA PHE A 57 10.73 -19.99 26.93
C PHE A 57 12.13 -19.63 27.41
N VAL A 58 12.99 -19.22 26.48
CA VAL A 58 14.27 -18.57 26.78
C VAL A 58 14.16 -17.11 26.37
N GLU A 59 14.10 -16.24 27.38
CA GLU A 59 13.90 -14.80 27.21
C GLU A 59 15.17 -14.06 27.63
N PHE A 60 15.66 -13.19 26.76
CA PHE A 60 16.77 -12.30 27.08
C PHE A 60 16.68 -11.00 26.30
N SER A 61 17.33 -9.96 26.79
CA SER A 61 17.36 -8.65 26.14
C SER A 61 18.79 -8.23 25.91
N LEU A 62 19.08 -7.73 24.72
CA LEU A 62 20.38 -7.22 24.33
C LEU A 62 20.27 -5.72 24.06
N PHE A 63 21.31 -4.98 24.40
CA PHE A 63 21.42 -3.57 24.05
C PHE A 63 22.63 -3.37 23.12
N ASN A 64 22.42 -2.68 22.02
CA ASN A 64 23.48 -2.24 21.12
C ASN A 64 23.71 -0.73 21.32
N PRO A 65 24.83 -0.32 21.97
CA PRO A 65 25.13 1.09 22.22
C PRO A 65 25.33 1.92 20.95
N ALA A 66 25.93 1.34 19.90
CA ALA A 66 26.25 2.09 18.68
C ALA A 66 24.99 2.50 17.91
N LEU A 67 23.94 1.67 17.95
CA LEU A 67 22.66 1.96 17.31
C LEU A 67 21.62 2.54 18.28
N ASN A 68 21.92 2.57 19.58
CA ASN A 68 20.97 2.89 20.65
C ASN A 68 19.64 2.11 20.50
N MET A 69 19.76 0.79 20.33
CA MET A 69 18.61 -0.11 20.17
C MET A 69 18.68 -1.25 21.17
N PHE A 70 17.53 -1.57 21.75
CA PHE A 70 17.31 -2.79 22.51
C PHE A 70 16.74 -3.85 21.58
N ALA A 71 17.06 -5.11 21.81
CA ALA A 71 16.44 -6.25 21.17
C ALA A 71 15.89 -7.18 22.26
N VAL A 72 14.58 -7.38 22.27
CA VAL A 72 13.93 -8.36 23.14
C VAL A 72 13.80 -9.66 22.35
N ASN A 73 14.39 -10.71 22.88
CA ASN A 73 14.55 -11.97 22.17
C ASN A 73 13.77 -13.06 22.93
N TRP A 74 13.01 -13.84 22.17
CA TRP A 74 12.27 -14.99 22.64
C TRP A 74 12.68 -16.20 21.81
N LEU A 75 13.13 -17.25 22.47
CA LEU A 75 13.25 -18.57 21.89
C LEU A 75 12.21 -19.46 22.57
N LEU A 76 11.31 -20.01 21.78
CA LEU A 76 10.22 -20.85 22.26
C LEU A 76 10.42 -22.26 21.71
N LEU A 77 10.44 -23.24 22.61
CA LEU A 77 10.41 -24.66 22.27
C LEU A 77 9.07 -25.23 22.71
N GLU A 78 8.18 -25.53 21.75
CA GLU A 78 6.88 -26.14 22.02
C GLU A 78 7.00 -27.67 22.02
N ALA A 79 6.28 -28.33 22.92
CA ALA A 79 6.27 -29.78 23.10
C ALA A 79 4.83 -30.31 22.99
N PRO A 80 4.33 -30.54 21.75
CA PRO A 80 3.05 -31.17 21.49
C PRO A 80 2.99 -32.58 22.12
N MET A 81 1.77 -33.08 22.32
CA MET A 81 1.54 -34.42 22.88
C MET A 81 2.15 -35.56 22.06
N ILE A 82 2.51 -35.31 20.81
CA ILE A 82 3.12 -36.26 19.87
C ILE A 82 4.62 -36.47 20.16
N GLY A 83 5.22 -35.64 21.03
CA GLY A 83 6.58 -35.85 21.58
C GLY A 83 7.73 -35.23 20.77
N ALA A 84 7.47 -34.63 19.61
CA ALA A 84 8.46 -33.91 18.84
C ALA A 84 8.49 -32.42 19.23
N PHE A 85 9.64 -31.88 19.62
CA PHE A 85 9.76 -30.46 19.93
C PHE A 85 9.71 -29.59 18.67
N VAL A 86 8.96 -28.49 18.73
CA VAL A 86 8.80 -27.51 17.66
C VAL A 86 9.46 -26.19 18.09
N PRO A 87 10.63 -25.83 17.53
CA PRO A 87 11.30 -24.59 17.86
C PRO A 87 10.72 -23.41 17.08
N SER A 88 10.59 -22.26 17.74
CA SER A 88 10.25 -20.97 17.15
C SER A 88 11.07 -19.86 17.82
N TYR A 89 11.24 -18.75 17.11
CA TYR A 89 12.02 -17.61 17.59
C TYR A 89 11.34 -16.30 17.22
N ARG A 90 11.54 -15.29 18.05
CA ARG A 90 11.05 -13.94 17.82
C ARG A 90 12.07 -12.93 18.34
N PHE A 91 12.42 -11.97 17.49
CA PHE A 91 13.40 -10.93 17.79
C PHE A 91 12.75 -9.57 17.53
N ASP A 92 12.53 -8.81 18.60
CA ASP A 92 11.87 -7.50 18.54
C ASP A 92 12.89 -6.39 18.83
N PRO A 93 13.51 -5.78 17.80
CA PRO A 93 14.34 -4.61 17.98
C PRO A 93 13.47 -3.36 18.21
N PHE A 94 13.75 -2.62 19.27
CA PHE A 94 13.03 -1.39 19.58
C PHE A 94 13.97 -0.35 20.23
N ARG A 95 13.67 0.93 20.01
CA ARG A 95 14.44 2.05 20.58
C ARG A 95 13.81 2.49 21.89
N LEU A 96 14.43 2.17 23.02
CA LEU A 96 13.95 2.63 24.33
C LEU A 96 14.17 4.15 24.48
N MET A 97 15.37 4.63 24.19
CA MET A 97 15.76 6.04 24.32
C MET A 97 15.65 6.79 22.99
N ARG A 98 14.49 7.38 22.68
CA ARG A 98 14.24 8.06 21.38
C ARG A 98 14.89 9.44 21.22
N TYR A 99 15.16 10.15 22.31
CA TYR A 99 15.59 11.56 22.28
C TYR A 99 17.11 11.77 22.36
N HIS A 100 17.90 10.74 22.10
CA HIS A 100 19.36 10.81 22.26
C HIS A 100 20.11 11.36 21.02
N THR A 101 19.46 11.38 19.85
CA THR A 101 20.07 11.81 18.59
C THR A 101 19.96 13.32 18.35
N ASP A 102 20.89 13.89 17.58
CA ASP A 102 20.91 15.34 17.23
C ASP A 102 19.59 15.85 16.62
N PHE A 103 18.80 14.96 16.01
CA PHE A 103 17.49 15.26 15.41
C PHE A 103 16.31 15.16 16.40
N ALA A 104 16.55 14.98 17.70
CA ALA A 104 15.49 14.82 18.70
C ALA A 104 14.49 15.99 18.70
N ALA A 105 14.97 17.23 18.61
CA ALA A 105 14.11 18.42 18.56
C ALA A 105 13.18 18.42 17.33
N MET A 106 13.68 17.98 16.18
CA MET A 106 12.89 17.86 14.95
C MET A 106 11.81 16.78 15.08
N ASN A 107 12.15 15.63 15.69
CA ASN A 107 11.18 14.56 15.93
C ASN A 107 10.04 15.03 16.84
N ILE A 108 10.36 15.73 17.93
CA ILE A 108 9.35 16.33 18.83
C ILE A 108 8.47 17.31 18.06
N ALA A 109 9.05 18.16 17.21
CA ALA A 109 8.28 19.09 16.40
C ALA A 109 7.28 18.39 15.46
N PHE A 110 7.68 17.28 14.83
CA PHE A 110 6.78 16.48 13.99
C PHE A 110 5.69 15.76 14.78
N GLU A 111 6.00 15.25 15.97
CA GLU A 111 5.01 14.63 16.85
C GLU A 111 3.94 15.64 17.30
N VAL A 112 4.36 16.84 17.72
CA VAL A 112 3.45 17.92 18.08
C VAL A 112 2.61 18.37 16.87
N ALA A 113 3.24 18.52 15.70
CA ALA A 113 2.53 18.85 14.46
C ALA A 113 1.49 17.79 14.08
N PHE A 114 1.80 16.50 14.27
CA PHE A 114 0.87 15.40 14.02
C PHE A 114 -0.35 15.46 14.96
N VAL A 115 -0.15 15.71 16.26
CA VAL A 115 -1.27 15.87 17.20
C VAL A 115 -2.16 17.06 16.83
N ILE A 116 -1.56 18.21 16.48
CA ILE A 116 -2.30 19.39 16.02
C ILE A 116 -3.10 19.06 14.74
N TYR A 117 -2.50 18.31 13.81
CA TYR A 117 -3.14 17.88 12.58
C TYR A 117 -4.38 16.99 12.86
N ILE A 118 -4.28 16.04 13.78
CA ILE A 118 -5.42 15.20 14.18
C ILE A 118 -6.54 16.03 14.81
N ILE A 119 -6.21 16.98 15.70
CA ILE A 119 -7.21 17.89 16.31
C ILE A 119 -7.93 18.70 15.22
N PHE A 120 -7.19 19.26 14.26
CA PHE A 120 -7.77 19.97 13.13
C PHE A 120 -8.74 19.08 12.33
N TYR A 121 -8.35 17.83 12.06
CA TYR A 121 -9.20 16.87 11.35
C TYR A 121 -10.47 16.50 12.12
N ILE A 122 -10.38 16.33 13.43
CA ILE A 122 -11.56 16.09 14.29
C ILE A 122 -12.53 17.28 14.21
N ILE A 123 -12.03 18.51 14.32
CA ILE A 123 -12.88 19.72 14.22
C ILE A 123 -13.51 19.83 12.83
N LYS A 124 -12.74 19.57 11.77
CA LYS A 124 -13.22 19.56 10.39
C LYS A 124 -14.36 18.54 10.24
N GLU A 125 -14.19 17.34 10.79
CA GLU A 125 -15.18 16.27 10.66
C GLU A 125 -16.45 16.55 11.45
N ILE A 126 -16.33 17.06 12.67
CA ILE A 126 -17.49 17.50 13.46
C ILE A 126 -18.27 18.59 12.71
N ARG A 127 -17.57 19.51 12.03
CA ARG A 127 -18.21 20.55 11.21
C ARG A 127 -18.91 19.96 9.99
N ASN A 128 -18.31 18.99 9.31
CA ASN A 128 -18.91 18.27 8.20
C ASN A 128 -20.19 17.56 8.64
N LEU A 129 -20.13 16.83 9.75
CA LEU A 129 -21.26 16.13 10.34
C LEU A 129 -22.41 17.08 10.70
N LYS A 130 -22.11 18.25 11.29
CA LYS A 130 -23.12 19.27 11.60
C LYS A 130 -23.76 19.91 10.36
N ARG A 131 -23.04 20.02 9.25
CA ARG A 131 -23.54 20.62 8.00
C ARG A 131 -24.41 19.66 7.21
N LEU A 132 -23.99 18.41 7.09
CA LEU A 132 -24.68 17.36 6.32
C LEU A 132 -25.82 16.70 7.11
N GLY A 133 -25.77 16.78 8.45
CA GLY A 133 -26.67 16.02 9.33
C GLY A 133 -26.25 14.55 9.44
N PHE A 134 -26.68 13.88 10.52
CA PHE A 134 -26.25 12.50 10.81
C PHE A 134 -26.66 11.49 9.72
N ALA A 135 -27.85 11.61 9.15
CA ALA A 135 -28.40 10.61 8.23
C ALA A 135 -27.74 10.62 6.84
N ASP A 136 -27.43 11.81 6.30
CA ASP A 136 -26.82 11.92 4.98
C ASP A 136 -25.30 11.70 5.01
N TYR A 137 -24.67 12.01 6.14
CA TYR A 137 -23.25 11.79 6.35
C TYR A 137 -22.83 10.31 6.19
N PHE A 138 -23.59 9.37 6.76
CA PHE A 138 -23.22 7.94 6.70
C PHE A 138 -23.50 7.26 5.35
N LYS A 139 -24.11 7.95 4.39
CA LYS A 139 -24.37 7.41 3.05
C LYS A 139 -23.12 7.41 2.16
N GLU A 140 -22.20 8.36 2.33
CA GLU A 140 -20.99 8.43 1.52
C GLU A 140 -19.88 7.52 2.13
N PRO A 141 -19.34 6.55 1.37
CA PRO A 141 -18.35 5.61 1.89
C PRO A 141 -17.03 6.28 2.29
N TRP A 142 -16.70 7.45 1.72
CA TRP A 142 -15.48 8.18 2.05
C TRP A 142 -15.47 8.74 3.47
N HIS A 143 -16.64 9.07 4.01
CA HIS A 143 -16.77 9.53 5.39
C HIS A 143 -16.41 8.43 6.40
N TRP A 144 -16.69 7.16 6.08
CA TRP A 144 -16.23 6.03 6.89
C TRP A 144 -14.70 5.91 6.91
N VAL A 145 -14.04 6.15 5.78
CA VAL A 145 -12.57 6.15 5.70
C VAL A 145 -11.98 7.30 6.53
N GLU A 146 -12.58 8.49 6.49
CA GLU A 146 -12.13 9.63 7.30
C GLU A 146 -12.29 9.37 8.81
N LEU A 147 -13.42 8.80 9.24
CA LEU A 147 -13.61 8.37 10.63
C LEU A 147 -12.62 7.28 11.06
N LEU A 148 -12.33 6.31 10.20
CA LEU A 148 -11.37 5.24 10.47
C LEU A 148 -9.95 5.79 10.67
N ILE A 149 -9.52 6.74 9.83
CA ILE A 149 -8.22 7.42 9.99
C ILE A 149 -8.14 8.11 11.35
N ILE A 150 -9.19 8.83 11.75
CA ILE A 150 -9.24 9.51 13.05
C ILE A 150 -9.16 8.48 14.19
N ALA A 151 -9.98 7.43 14.14
CA ALA A 151 -10.01 6.40 15.18
C ALA A 151 -8.65 5.70 15.36
N ILE A 152 -8.01 5.28 14.26
CA ILE A 152 -6.70 4.62 14.30
C ILE A 152 -5.62 5.61 14.76
N SER A 153 -5.69 6.89 14.35
CA SER A 153 -4.73 7.89 14.82
C SER A 153 -4.81 8.13 16.33
N LEU A 154 -6.03 8.14 16.90
CA LEU A 154 -6.23 8.25 18.35
C LEU A 154 -5.72 7.01 19.07
N ALA A 155 -5.95 5.82 18.53
CA ALA A 155 -5.38 4.58 19.04
C ALA A 155 -3.83 4.60 18.99
N GLY A 156 -3.24 5.13 17.91
CA GLY A 156 -1.80 5.32 17.78
C GLY A 156 -1.23 6.27 18.84
N ILE A 157 -1.90 7.39 19.12
CA ILE A 157 -1.52 8.31 20.20
C ILE A 157 -1.60 7.62 21.57
N PHE A 158 -2.65 6.81 21.80
CA PHE A 158 -2.77 6.02 23.02
C PHE A 158 -1.59 5.04 23.20
N PHE A 159 -1.25 4.25 22.18
CA PHE A 159 -0.12 3.32 22.25
C PHE A 159 1.22 4.03 22.41
N TYR A 160 1.39 5.21 21.79
CA TYR A 160 2.57 6.05 21.99
C TYR A 160 2.72 6.45 23.46
N LEU A 161 1.65 6.94 24.10
CA LEU A 161 1.66 7.31 25.51
C LEU A 161 1.86 6.09 26.42
N ALA A 162 1.18 4.97 26.15
CA ALA A 162 1.34 3.74 26.91
C ALA A 162 2.79 3.24 26.89
N ARG A 163 3.43 3.26 25.72
CA ARG A 163 4.86 2.96 25.57
C ARG A 163 5.73 3.95 26.35
N PHE A 164 5.42 5.24 26.30
CA PHE A 164 6.18 6.26 27.05
C PHE A 164 6.17 5.97 28.55
N PHE A 165 5.00 5.74 29.15
CA PHE A 165 4.89 5.43 30.57
C PHE A 165 5.59 4.12 30.96
N GLU A 166 5.47 3.07 30.15
CA GLU A 166 6.18 1.81 30.43
C GLU A 166 7.69 1.93 30.26
N THR A 167 8.15 2.77 29.33
CA THR A 167 9.58 3.03 29.12
C THR A 167 10.19 3.69 30.36
N GLU A 168 9.59 4.76 30.87
CA GLU A 168 10.05 5.43 32.09
C GLU A 168 10.09 4.46 33.27
N ARG A 169 9.02 3.67 33.44
CA ARG A 169 8.95 2.65 34.50
C ARG A 169 10.06 1.59 34.38
N CYS A 170 10.42 1.21 33.16
CA CYS A 170 11.50 0.25 32.92
C CYS A 170 12.88 0.88 33.17
N VAL A 171 13.08 2.14 32.82
CA VAL A 171 14.31 2.90 33.08
C VAL A 171 14.51 3.10 34.59
N ASP A 172 13.49 3.52 35.32
CA ASP A 172 13.54 3.68 36.79
C ASP A 172 13.94 2.37 37.50
N LYS A 173 13.38 1.24 37.03
CA LYS A 173 13.75 -0.09 37.55
C LYS A 173 15.18 -0.48 37.22
N LEU A 174 15.68 -0.09 36.05
CA LEU A 174 17.05 -0.36 35.62
C LEU A 174 18.03 0.39 36.50
N GLU A 175 17.75 1.65 36.79
CA GLU A 175 18.55 2.49 37.68
C GLU A 175 18.52 1.96 39.12
N ALA A 176 17.34 1.63 39.65
CA ALA A 176 17.18 1.12 41.02
C ALA A 176 17.87 -0.24 41.27
N LEU A 177 18.01 -1.08 40.24
CA LEU A 177 18.58 -2.42 40.34
C LEU A 177 20.05 -2.51 39.89
N HIS A 178 20.68 -1.37 39.58
CA HIS A 178 22.07 -1.28 39.10
C HIS A 178 22.40 -2.24 37.94
N GLY A 179 21.41 -2.61 37.13
CA GLY A 179 21.60 -3.53 36.00
C GLY A 179 21.83 -5.01 36.33
N ASN A 180 21.83 -5.43 37.61
CA ASN A 180 22.14 -6.81 38.01
C ASN A 180 20.95 -7.79 37.88
N THR A 181 19.77 -7.33 37.49
CA THR A 181 18.56 -8.15 37.36
C THR A 181 17.92 -7.98 35.99
N TYR A 182 17.44 -9.10 35.42
CA TYR A 182 16.68 -9.08 34.18
C TYR A 182 15.38 -8.27 34.33
N ILE A 183 15.19 -7.29 33.44
CA ILE A 183 14.00 -6.45 33.36
C ILE A 183 13.18 -6.87 32.14
N LYS A 184 11.89 -7.07 32.35
CA LYS A 184 10.96 -7.43 31.29
C LYS A 184 10.61 -6.21 30.44
N PHE A 185 11.27 -6.07 29.29
CA PHE A 185 10.98 -5.02 28.30
C PHE A 185 9.88 -5.41 27.29
N GLN A 186 9.33 -6.61 27.40
CA GLN A 186 8.36 -7.18 26.46
C GLN A 186 7.12 -6.29 26.28
N VAL A 187 6.57 -5.77 27.38
CA VAL A 187 5.37 -4.93 27.34
C VAL A 187 5.65 -3.62 26.56
N ALA A 188 6.80 -3.00 26.80
CA ALA A 188 7.22 -1.81 26.06
C ALA A 188 7.44 -2.09 24.56
N ALA A 189 8.04 -3.24 24.24
CA ALA A 189 8.23 -3.68 22.85
C ALA A 189 6.89 -3.93 22.14
N THR A 190 5.92 -4.60 22.79
CA THR A 190 4.59 -4.82 22.23
C THR A 190 3.82 -3.51 22.00
N PHE A 191 3.95 -2.53 22.89
CA PHE A 191 3.35 -1.21 22.67
C PHE A 191 4.02 -0.43 21.52
N ASP A 192 5.33 -0.57 21.32
CA ASP A 192 6.01 0.01 20.15
C ASP A 192 5.58 -0.65 18.83
N GLU A 193 5.51 -1.98 18.81
CA GLU A 193 5.07 -2.75 17.65
C GLU A 193 3.63 -2.39 17.28
N SER A 194 2.70 -2.44 18.24
CA SER A 194 1.30 -2.07 18.01
C SER A 194 1.15 -0.61 17.57
N GLY A 195 1.90 0.33 18.16
CA GLY A 195 1.94 1.71 17.71
C GLY A 195 2.44 1.87 16.27
N THR A 196 3.45 1.08 15.88
CA THR A 196 4.00 1.05 14.51
C THR A 196 2.98 0.50 13.52
N VAL A 197 2.27 -0.56 13.88
CA VAL A 197 1.17 -1.13 13.08
C VAL A 197 0.05 -0.10 12.87
N MET A 198 -0.37 0.61 13.93
CA MET A 198 -1.38 1.67 13.82
C MET A 198 -0.92 2.80 12.89
N LEU A 199 0.34 3.23 13.00
CA LEU A 199 0.91 4.24 12.11
C LEU A 199 0.92 3.77 10.64
N ALA A 200 1.27 2.51 10.40
CA ALA A 200 1.24 1.92 9.05
C ALA A 200 -0.17 1.94 8.46
N PHE A 201 -1.21 1.62 9.25
CA PHE A 201 -2.60 1.72 8.80
C PHE A 201 -3.03 3.16 8.52
N VAL A 202 -2.64 4.12 9.35
CA VAL A 202 -2.93 5.55 9.10
C VAL A 202 -2.30 6.00 7.79
N LEU A 203 -1.04 5.62 7.54
CA LEU A 203 -0.33 5.95 6.31
C LEU A 203 -0.98 5.26 5.10
N PHE A 204 -1.35 4.00 5.21
CA PHE A 204 -2.06 3.25 4.16
C PHE A 204 -3.41 3.91 3.79
N LEU A 205 -4.22 4.26 4.78
CA LEU A 205 -5.49 4.94 4.52
C LEU A 205 -5.27 6.36 3.99
N GLY A 206 -4.24 7.05 4.47
CA GLY A 206 -3.82 8.36 3.98
C GLY A 206 -3.36 8.33 2.51
N THR A 207 -2.62 7.30 2.10
CA THR A 207 -2.24 7.12 0.68
C THR A 207 -3.43 6.71 -0.17
N MET A 208 -4.31 5.83 0.32
CA MET A 208 -5.58 5.51 -0.33
C MET A 208 -6.45 6.74 -0.56
N LYS A 209 -6.40 7.74 0.33
CA LYS A 209 -7.09 9.03 0.15
C LYS A 209 -6.61 9.80 -1.09
N LEU A 210 -5.37 9.59 -1.55
CA LEU A 210 -4.89 10.19 -2.81
C LEU A 210 -5.69 9.72 -4.02
N LEU A 211 -6.31 8.52 -3.97
CA LEU A 211 -7.22 8.05 -5.02
C LEU A 211 -8.44 8.98 -5.19
N ARG A 212 -8.88 9.66 -4.11
CA ARG A 212 -9.95 10.66 -4.19
C ARG A 212 -9.51 11.88 -5.01
N LEU A 213 -8.25 12.32 -4.88
CA LEU A 213 -7.71 13.43 -5.67
C LEU A 213 -7.57 13.05 -7.15
N MET A 214 -7.30 11.78 -7.45
CA MET A 214 -7.21 11.29 -8.83
C MET A 214 -8.53 11.40 -9.61
N ARG A 215 -9.68 11.47 -8.93
CA ARG A 215 -11.00 11.69 -9.57
C ARG A 215 -11.12 13.05 -10.28
N VAL A 216 -10.20 13.99 -10.03
CA VAL A 216 -10.17 15.27 -10.74
C VAL A 216 -9.81 15.08 -12.22
N ASN A 217 -9.10 13.99 -12.57
CA ASN A 217 -8.82 13.64 -13.96
C ASN A 217 -10.00 12.88 -14.57
N GLU A 218 -10.59 13.42 -15.65
CA GLU A 218 -11.74 12.85 -16.35
C GLU A 218 -11.55 11.37 -16.72
N ARG A 219 -10.36 11.00 -17.23
CA ARG A 219 -10.06 9.60 -17.62
C ARG A 219 -10.06 8.64 -16.43
N LEU A 220 -9.53 9.08 -15.29
CA LEU A 220 -9.48 8.28 -14.06
C LEU A 220 -10.85 8.26 -13.35
N ASN A 221 -11.63 9.34 -13.51
CA ASN A 221 -13.00 9.38 -13.01
C ASN A 221 -13.90 8.38 -13.76
N THR A 222 -13.76 8.26 -15.08
CA THR A 222 -14.45 7.22 -15.87
C THR A 222 -14.15 5.84 -15.28
N LEU A 223 -12.89 5.47 -15.06
CA LEU A 223 -12.52 4.18 -14.45
C LEU A 223 -13.12 3.98 -13.04
N THR A 224 -13.22 5.05 -12.26
CA THR A 224 -13.85 4.97 -10.92
C THR A 224 -15.35 4.75 -11.02
N GLU A 225 -16.01 5.41 -11.99
CA GLU A 225 -17.44 5.26 -12.27
C GLU A 225 -17.75 3.87 -12.83
N THR A 226 -16.89 3.31 -13.69
CA THR A 226 -17.04 1.94 -14.22
C THR A 226 -17.00 0.90 -13.11
N LEU A 227 -16.04 1.03 -12.17
CA LEU A 227 -15.98 0.17 -10.99
C LEU A 227 -17.18 0.34 -10.05
N HIS A 228 -17.66 1.58 -9.88
CA HIS A 228 -18.84 1.85 -9.06
C HIS A 228 -20.11 1.22 -9.67
N ARG A 229 -20.26 1.34 -10.99
CA ARG A 229 -21.39 0.77 -11.74
C ARG A 229 -21.33 -0.77 -11.79
N ALA A 230 -20.13 -1.35 -11.87
CA ALA A 230 -19.91 -2.80 -11.84
C ALA A 230 -20.10 -3.45 -10.46
N ARG A 231 -20.21 -2.64 -9.38
CA ARG A 231 -20.28 -3.14 -8.00
C ARG A 231 -21.33 -4.24 -7.75
N PRO A 232 -22.62 -4.11 -8.14
CA PRO A 232 -23.61 -5.16 -7.88
C PRO A 232 -23.25 -6.49 -8.56
N ASP A 233 -22.80 -6.43 -9.81
CA ASP A 233 -22.43 -7.61 -10.60
C ASP A 233 -21.18 -8.28 -10.03
N LEU A 234 -20.18 -7.48 -9.62
CA LEU A 234 -18.98 -7.97 -8.95
C LEU A 234 -19.28 -8.62 -7.60
N ILE A 235 -20.20 -8.04 -6.81
CA ILE A 235 -20.61 -8.64 -5.52
C ILE A 235 -21.32 -9.97 -5.77
N GLY A 236 -22.25 -10.03 -6.73
CA GLY A 236 -22.94 -11.28 -7.09
C GLY A 236 -21.97 -12.37 -7.55
N PHE A 237 -21.02 -12.01 -8.42
CA PHE A 237 -19.95 -12.89 -8.86
C PHE A 237 -19.07 -13.39 -7.70
N PHE A 238 -18.67 -12.49 -6.79
CA PHE A 238 -17.83 -12.84 -5.65
C PHE A 238 -18.52 -13.82 -4.69
N ILE A 239 -19.85 -13.73 -4.52
CA ILE A 239 -20.62 -14.68 -3.71
C ILE A 239 -20.55 -16.08 -4.31
N ILE A 240 -20.78 -16.22 -5.62
CA ILE A 240 -20.72 -17.51 -6.32
C ILE A 240 -19.30 -18.07 -6.25
N PHE A 241 -18.30 -17.22 -6.49
CA PHE A 241 -16.89 -17.58 -6.37
C PHE A 241 -16.53 -18.05 -4.95
N ALA A 242 -16.96 -17.33 -3.91
CA ALA A 242 -16.67 -17.68 -2.53
C ALA A 242 -17.25 -19.05 -2.14
N ILE A 243 -18.45 -19.39 -2.60
CA ILE A 243 -19.06 -20.72 -2.36
C ILE A 243 -18.20 -21.81 -3.01
N PHE A 244 -17.83 -21.64 -4.28
CA PHE A 244 -16.98 -22.59 -5.00
C PHE A 244 -15.59 -22.72 -4.35
N TYR A 245 -14.96 -21.59 -4.06
CA TYR A 245 -13.62 -21.51 -3.49
C TYR A 245 -13.55 -22.16 -2.11
N THR A 246 -14.52 -21.87 -1.24
CA THR A 246 -14.59 -22.50 0.09
C THR A 246 -14.85 -24.01 -0.01
N ALA A 247 -15.68 -24.47 -0.94
CA ALA A 247 -15.89 -25.91 -1.16
C ALA A 247 -14.57 -26.64 -1.51
N PHE A 248 -13.76 -26.08 -2.41
CA PHE A 248 -12.45 -26.66 -2.71
C PHE A 248 -11.46 -26.55 -1.56
N CYS A 249 -11.43 -25.42 -0.84
CA CYS A 249 -10.56 -25.27 0.33
C CYS A 249 -10.92 -26.27 1.44
N THR A 250 -12.21 -26.53 1.68
CA THR A 250 -12.63 -27.56 2.64
C THR A 250 -12.22 -28.96 2.20
N LEU A 251 -12.30 -29.28 0.90
CA LEU A 251 -11.81 -30.54 0.36
C LEU A 251 -10.31 -30.70 0.57
N PHE A 252 -9.51 -29.68 0.21
CA PHE A 252 -8.06 -29.73 0.37
C PHE A 252 -7.65 -29.81 1.83
N TYR A 253 -8.31 -29.05 2.71
CA TYR A 253 -8.06 -29.12 4.14
C TYR A 253 -8.29 -30.56 4.64
N LEU A 254 -9.44 -31.18 4.35
CA LEU A 254 -9.73 -32.52 4.85
C LEU A 254 -8.81 -33.61 4.27
N VAL A 255 -8.36 -33.48 3.03
CA VAL A 255 -7.52 -34.50 2.36
C VAL A 255 -6.03 -34.32 2.62
N LEU A 256 -5.55 -33.07 2.66
CA LEU A 256 -4.11 -32.74 2.70
C LEU A 256 -3.62 -32.28 4.07
N SER A 257 -4.50 -31.84 4.99
CA SER A 257 -4.11 -31.40 6.35
C SER A 257 -3.22 -32.40 7.10
N PRO A 258 -3.49 -33.72 7.11
CA PRO A 258 -2.62 -34.66 7.82
C PRO A 258 -1.31 -34.97 7.08
N LEU A 259 -1.16 -34.57 5.82
CA LEU A 259 -0.04 -34.97 4.95
C LEU A 259 0.94 -33.82 4.69
N LEU A 260 0.46 -32.57 4.67
CA LEU A 260 1.23 -31.39 4.30
C LEU A 260 1.04 -30.27 5.33
N THR A 261 2.14 -29.67 5.77
CA THR A 261 2.15 -28.56 6.72
C THR A 261 1.45 -27.31 6.16
N SER A 262 1.55 -27.08 4.84
CA SER A 262 0.89 -25.97 4.15
C SER A 262 -0.65 -26.05 4.19
N PHE A 263 -1.21 -27.22 4.48
CA PHE A 263 -2.65 -27.44 4.62
C PHE A 263 -3.08 -27.73 6.07
N SER A 264 -2.18 -27.55 7.04
CA SER A 264 -2.40 -27.92 8.44
C SER A 264 -3.54 -27.15 9.11
N SER A 265 -3.75 -25.88 8.73
CA SER A 265 -4.89 -25.07 9.16
C SER A 265 -5.76 -24.67 7.98
N TYR A 266 -7.04 -24.40 8.26
CA TYR A 266 -7.95 -23.90 7.23
C TYR A 266 -7.48 -22.56 6.66
N LEU A 267 -6.87 -21.69 7.48
CA LEU A 267 -6.33 -20.42 7.03
C LEU A 267 -5.13 -20.61 6.09
N LEU A 268 -4.18 -21.48 6.44
CA LEU A 268 -3.06 -21.82 5.56
C LEU A 268 -3.53 -22.48 4.26
N THR A 269 -4.59 -23.29 4.33
CA THR A 269 -5.22 -23.86 3.13
C THR A 269 -5.80 -22.77 2.21
N LEU A 270 -6.44 -21.74 2.78
CA LEU A 270 -6.92 -20.58 2.00
C LEU A 270 -5.73 -19.82 1.39
N GLU A 271 -4.67 -19.58 2.16
CA GLU A 271 -3.46 -18.92 1.67
C GLU A 271 -2.82 -19.68 0.51
N GLU A 272 -2.75 -21.01 0.58
CA GLU A 272 -2.22 -21.81 -0.52
C GLU A 272 -3.14 -21.86 -1.72
N ALA A 273 -4.45 -21.99 -1.52
CA ALA A 273 -5.42 -21.91 -2.62
C ALA A 273 -5.40 -20.52 -3.31
N PHE A 274 -5.10 -19.45 -2.56
CA PHE A 274 -4.90 -18.11 -3.11
C PHE A 274 -3.56 -17.98 -3.85
N SER A 275 -2.46 -18.52 -3.28
CA SER A 275 -1.16 -18.61 -3.95
C SER A 275 -1.23 -19.40 -5.26
N ALA A 276 -2.13 -20.38 -5.32
CA ALA A 276 -2.43 -21.12 -6.53
C ALA A 276 -3.04 -20.24 -7.65
N ILE A 277 -3.75 -19.14 -7.33
CA ILE A 277 -4.19 -18.15 -8.34
C ILE A 277 -2.98 -17.55 -9.07
N LEU A 278 -1.88 -17.28 -8.34
CA LEU A 278 -0.64 -16.75 -8.90
C LEU A 278 0.23 -17.84 -9.54
N SER A 279 -0.26 -19.07 -9.66
CA SER A 279 0.50 -20.23 -10.11
C SER A 279 1.75 -20.52 -9.28
N LYS A 280 1.74 -20.12 -7.99
CA LYS A 280 2.79 -20.40 -7.02
C LYS A 280 2.35 -21.56 -6.14
N PHE A 281 2.64 -22.78 -6.55
CA PHE A 281 2.34 -23.99 -5.78
C PHE A 281 3.32 -25.11 -6.16
N ASP A 282 3.64 -25.98 -5.22
CA ASP A 282 4.44 -27.16 -5.47
C ASP A 282 3.54 -28.39 -5.74
N MET A 283 3.39 -28.75 -7.03
CA MET A 283 2.66 -29.96 -7.40
C MET A 283 3.36 -31.24 -6.99
N GLY A 284 4.69 -31.21 -6.80
CA GLY A 284 5.45 -32.37 -6.38
C GLY A 284 4.98 -32.86 -5.01
N GLU A 285 4.80 -31.93 -4.08
CA GLU A 285 4.32 -32.23 -2.72
C GLU A 285 2.89 -32.75 -2.72
N ILE A 286 1.98 -32.10 -3.47
CA ILE A 286 0.57 -32.51 -3.53
C ILE A 286 0.41 -33.89 -4.18
N ARG A 287 1.16 -34.14 -5.27
CA ARG A 287 1.13 -35.43 -5.98
C ARG A 287 1.74 -36.56 -5.14
N GLY A 288 2.78 -36.25 -4.36
CA GLY A 288 3.40 -37.19 -3.42
C GLY A 288 2.47 -37.57 -2.27
N ALA A 289 1.64 -36.62 -1.81
CA ALA A 289 0.67 -36.85 -0.75
C ALA A 289 -0.54 -37.69 -1.22
N SER A 290 -1.20 -37.29 -2.31
CA SER A 290 -2.36 -38.00 -2.84
C SER A 290 -2.59 -37.73 -4.32
N GLY A 291 -2.67 -38.80 -5.12
CA GLY A 291 -3.02 -38.70 -6.54
C GLY A 291 -4.43 -38.11 -6.78
N LEU A 292 -5.39 -38.42 -5.91
CA LEU A 292 -6.74 -37.85 -6.00
C LEU A 292 -6.75 -36.36 -5.66
N ALA A 293 -6.01 -35.94 -4.63
CA ALA A 293 -5.89 -34.53 -4.28
C ALA A 293 -5.25 -33.74 -5.43
N SER A 294 -4.23 -34.29 -6.08
CA SER A 294 -3.60 -33.69 -7.26
C SER A 294 -4.59 -33.53 -8.44
N MET A 295 -5.46 -34.52 -8.67
CA MET A 295 -6.51 -34.43 -9.68
C MET A 295 -7.51 -33.30 -9.37
N PHE A 296 -8.01 -33.23 -8.13
CA PHE A 296 -8.92 -32.16 -7.71
C PHE A 296 -8.24 -30.79 -7.71
N PHE A 297 -6.94 -30.72 -7.39
CA PHE A 297 -6.16 -29.49 -7.43
C PHE A 297 -5.94 -29.01 -8.87
N MET A 298 -5.68 -29.92 -9.81
CA MET A 298 -5.65 -29.58 -11.23
C MET A 298 -7.02 -29.09 -11.74
N LEU A 299 -8.11 -29.73 -11.31
CA LEU A 299 -9.47 -29.31 -11.63
C LEU A 299 -9.77 -27.91 -11.09
N PHE A 300 -9.39 -27.66 -9.83
CA PHE A 300 -9.47 -26.35 -9.19
C PHE A 300 -8.70 -25.28 -9.97
N MET A 301 -7.47 -25.57 -10.38
CA MET A 301 -6.65 -24.65 -11.19
C MET A 301 -7.30 -24.30 -12.52
N PHE A 302 -7.87 -25.29 -13.20
CA PHE A 302 -8.60 -25.07 -14.45
C PHE A 302 -9.81 -24.16 -14.23
N PHE A 303 -10.67 -24.51 -13.27
CA PHE A 303 -11.85 -23.71 -12.98
C PHE A 303 -11.49 -22.31 -12.49
N GLN A 304 -10.50 -22.17 -11.62
CA GLN A 304 -10.09 -20.88 -11.08
C GLN A 304 -9.56 -19.94 -12.16
N THR A 305 -8.71 -20.45 -13.07
CA THR A 305 -8.14 -19.62 -14.15
C THR A 305 -9.22 -19.20 -15.15
N VAL A 306 -10.14 -20.10 -15.48
CA VAL A 306 -11.21 -19.84 -16.45
C VAL A 306 -12.34 -19.02 -15.84
N LEU A 307 -12.87 -19.39 -14.68
CA LEU A 307 -13.98 -18.68 -14.03
C LEU A 307 -13.54 -17.36 -13.42
N LEU A 308 -12.48 -17.33 -12.60
CA LEU A 308 -12.17 -16.13 -11.83
C LEU A 308 -11.72 -14.98 -12.72
N LEU A 309 -10.66 -15.21 -13.50
CA LEU A 309 -10.04 -14.15 -14.27
C LEU A 309 -10.93 -13.71 -15.43
N GLN A 310 -11.52 -14.65 -16.18
CA GLN A 310 -12.30 -14.30 -17.37
C GLN A 310 -13.61 -13.60 -16.99
N MET A 311 -14.34 -14.08 -15.97
CA MET A 311 -15.58 -13.42 -15.57
C MET A 311 -15.32 -12.04 -14.98
N PHE A 312 -14.29 -11.89 -14.15
CA PHE A 312 -13.91 -10.58 -13.63
C PHE A 312 -13.59 -9.58 -14.76
N VAL A 313 -12.77 -9.99 -15.73
CA VAL A 313 -12.42 -9.15 -16.89
C VAL A 313 -13.66 -8.82 -17.73
N VAL A 314 -14.52 -9.81 -18.02
CA VAL A 314 -15.73 -9.59 -18.82
C VAL A 314 -16.70 -8.61 -18.14
N ILE A 315 -16.92 -8.73 -16.84
CA ILE A 315 -17.77 -7.80 -16.09
C ILE A 315 -17.19 -6.38 -16.19
N VAL A 316 -15.90 -6.21 -15.86
CA VAL A 316 -15.27 -4.87 -15.87
C VAL A 316 -15.26 -4.25 -17.28
N VAL A 317 -14.97 -5.03 -18.32
CA VAL A 317 -14.94 -4.55 -19.71
C VAL A 317 -16.35 -4.18 -20.19
N THR A 318 -17.36 -5.00 -19.89
CA THR A 318 -18.76 -4.72 -20.26
C THR A 318 -19.22 -3.40 -19.63
N MET A 319 -19.01 -3.24 -18.32
CA MET A 319 -19.41 -2.02 -17.63
C MET A 319 -18.57 -0.82 -18.06
N PHE A 320 -17.32 -1.03 -18.48
CA PHE A 320 -16.50 0.02 -19.07
C PHE A 320 -17.05 0.51 -20.41
N HIS A 321 -17.51 -0.40 -21.26
CA HIS A 321 -18.17 -0.04 -22.49
C HIS A 321 -19.50 0.70 -22.26
N GLU A 322 -20.31 0.28 -21.28
CA GLU A 322 -21.57 0.95 -20.90
C GLU A 322 -21.32 2.38 -20.41
N VAL A 323 -20.42 2.59 -19.44
CA VAL A 323 -20.13 3.93 -18.93
C VAL A 323 -19.53 4.82 -20.03
N ARG A 324 -18.70 4.25 -20.90
CA ARG A 324 -18.15 5.01 -22.03
C ARG A 324 -19.23 5.40 -23.03
N SER A 325 -20.19 4.53 -23.34
CA SER A 325 -21.32 4.90 -24.22
C SER A 325 -22.19 5.98 -23.58
N ASP A 326 -22.47 5.90 -22.28
CA ASP A 326 -23.28 6.90 -21.57
C ASP A 326 -22.62 8.30 -21.59
N ILE A 327 -21.29 8.36 -21.45
CA ILE A 327 -20.54 9.61 -21.57
C ILE A 327 -20.65 10.18 -23.00
N LEU A 328 -20.56 9.33 -24.02
CA LEU A 328 -20.69 9.73 -25.42
C LEU A 328 -22.11 10.22 -25.75
N GLU A 329 -23.15 9.58 -25.21
CA GLU A 329 -24.54 9.99 -25.38
C GLU A 329 -24.82 11.32 -24.68
N ARG A 330 -24.38 11.49 -23.42
CA ARG A 330 -24.50 12.78 -22.71
C ARG A 330 -23.80 13.92 -23.43
N SER A 331 -22.62 13.67 -24.01
CA SER A 331 -21.92 14.66 -24.83
C SER A 331 -22.74 15.06 -26.06
N ARG A 332 -23.36 14.09 -26.73
CA ARG A 332 -24.19 14.33 -27.93
C ARG A 332 -25.47 15.08 -27.58
N ASP A 333 -26.14 14.71 -26.50
CA ASP A 333 -27.36 15.40 -26.03
C ASP A 333 -27.06 16.83 -25.62
N HIS A 334 -25.93 17.06 -24.94
CA HIS A 334 -25.46 18.41 -24.62
C HIS A 334 -25.20 19.23 -25.89
N GLU A 335 -24.60 18.61 -26.92
CA GLU A 335 -24.37 19.26 -28.20
C GLU A 335 -25.68 19.64 -28.91
N ILE A 336 -26.66 18.74 -28.92
CA ILE A 336 -28.00 19.00 -29.48
C ILE A 336 -28.71 20.11 -28.72
N LEU A 337 -28.62 20.14 -27.38
CA LEU A 337 -29.15 21.20 -26.53
C LEU A 337 -28.50 22.56 -26.84
N VAL A 338 -27.17 22.61 -26.95
CA VAL A 338 -26.43 23.82 -27.35
C VAL A 338 -26.86 24.26 -28.75
N MET A 339 -27.06 23.33 -29.69
CA MET A 339 -27.56 23.63 -31.03
C MET A 339 -28.99 24.19 -31.01
N LEU A 340 -29.90 23.62 -30.24
CA LEU A 340 -31.28 24.12 -30.09
C LEU A 340 -31.33 25.51 -29.45
N ILE A 341 -30.58 25.72 -28.37
CA ILE A 341 -30.45 27.02 -27.70
C ILE A 341 -29.86 28.06 -28.67
N SER A 342 -28.88 27.67 -29.49
CA SER A 342 -28.31 28.57 -30.49
C SER A 342 -29.32 28.96 -31.58
N LYS A 343 -30.18 28.03 -32.03
CA LYS A 343 -31.27 28.31 -32.98
C LYS A 343 -32.34 29.22 -32.38
N ILE A 344 -32.71 29.01 -31.12
CA ILE A 344 -33.69 29.85 -30.40
C ILE A 344 -33.13 31.26 -30.21
N ARG A 345 -31.88 31.42 -29.74
CA ARG A 345 -31.23 32.73 -29.60
C ARG A 345 -31.12 33.48 -30.92
N ARG A 346 -30.79 32.78 -32.01
CA ARG A 346 -30.74 33.37 -33.35
C ARG A 346 -32.11 33.88 -33.82
N LYS A 347 -33.19 33.20 -33.42
CA LYS A 347 -34.58 33.61 -33.71
C LYS A 347 -35.06 34.77 -32.83
N LEU A 348 -34.41 34.98 -31.68
CA LEU A 348 -34.66 36.06 -30.71
C LEU A 348 -33.68 37.24 -30.86
N GLU A 349 -32.88 37.28 -31.93
CA GLU A 349 -31.84 38.31 -32.19
C GLU A 349 -30.86 38.55 -31.03
N MET A 350 -30.71 37.56 -30.14
CA MET A 350 -29.74 37.63 -29.04
C MET A 350 -28.35 37.20 -29.52
N PRO A 351 -27.28 37.83 -29.02
CA PRO A 351 -25.92 37.42 -29.35
C PRO A 351 -25.68 35.95 -28.96
N VAL A 352 -25.35 35.14 -29.96
CA VAL A 352 -25.05 33.72 -29.79
C VAL A 352 -23.58 33.61 -29.36
N PRO A 353 -23.26 32.99 -28.21
CA PRO A 353 -21.89 32.76 -27.82
C PRO A 353 -21.25 31.82 -28.85
N PRO A 354 -19.96 32.02 -29.18
CA PRO A 354 -19.25 31.11 -30.07
C PRO A 354 -19.36 29.67 -29.52
N ARG A 355 -19.68 28.71 -30.38
CA ARG A 355 -19.77 27.29 -29.98
C ARG A 355 -18.45 26.89 -29.30
N PRO A 356 -18.49 26.23 -28.13
CA PRO A 356 -17.28 25.65 -27.56
C PRO A 356 -16.65 24.68 -28.58
N LEU A 357 -15.33 24.76 -28.74
CA LEU A 357 -14.59 23.90 -29.65
C LEU A 357 -14.62 22.48 -29.05
N ASN A 358 -15.21 21.52 -29.76
CA ASN A 358 -15.35 20.16 -29.27
C ASN A 358 -13.98 19.44 -29.40
N PRO A 359 -13.37 18.94 -28.31
CA PRO A 359 -12.09 18.22 -28.40
C PRO A 359 -12.16 16.97 -29.30
N HIS A 360 -13.35 16.39 -29.47
CA HIS A 360 -13.58 15.22 -30.31
C HIS A 360 -13.66 15.53 -31.82
N GLU A 361 -14.04 16.76 -32.21
CA GLU A 361 -13.92 17.19 -33.62
C GLU A 361 -12.44 17.38 -34.03
N LEU A 362 -11.58 17.69 -33.05
CA LEU A 362 -10.12 17.71 -33.23
C LEU A 362 -9.46 16.33 -33.22
N HIS A 363 -10.12 15.32 -32.67
CA HIS A 363 -9.64 13.94 -32.55
C HIS A 363 -10.51 12.96 -33.36
N GLY A 364 -11.01 13.39 -34.52
CA GLY A 364 -11.64 12.47 -35.47
C GLY A 364 -10.70 11.32 -35.85
N GLN A 365 -11.24 10.17 -36.28
CA GLN A 365 -10.48 9.00 -36.73
C GLN A 365 -9.35 9.33 -37.73
N ASP A 366 -9.45 10.44 -38.46
CA ASP A 366 -8.43 10.96 -39.36
C ASP A 366 -7.16 11.51 -38.67
N MET A 367 -7.20 11.91 -37.40
CA MET A 367 -6.04 12.50 -36.70
C MET A 367 -5.07 11.46 -36.16
N ASP A 368 -5.55 10.26 -35.86
CA ASP A 368 -4.70 9.12 -35.50
C ASP A 368 -4.06 8.45 -36.73
N THR A 369 -4.60 8.65 -37.94
CA THR A 369 -4.03 8.16 -39.21
C THR A 369 -3.01 9.12 -39.84
N LEU A 370 -2.83 10.32 -39.27
CA LEU A 370 -1.84 11.31 -39.71
C LEU A 370 -0.54 11.14 -38.92
N ASP A 371 0.49 10.57 -39.57
CA ASP A 371 1.77 10.23 -38.96
C ASP A 371 2.67 11.45 -38.65
N THR A 372 2.47 12.58 -39.34
CA THR A 372 3.31 13.78 -39.18
C THR A 372 2.58 14.90 -38.44
N LEU A 373 3.32 15.57 -37.55
CA LEU A 373 2.81 16.69 -36.75
C LEU A 373 2.32 17.85 -37.63
N GLU A 374 2.97 18.07 -38.77
CA GLU A 374 2.56 19.08 -39.76
C GLU A 374 1.20 18.76 -40.38
N ALA A 375 0.94 17.48 -40.71
CA ALA A 375 -0.32 17.09 -41.31
C ALA A 375 -1.48 17.19 -40.31
N ARG A 376 -1.23 16.87 -39.03
CA ARG A 376 -2.17 17.14 -37.92
C ARG A 376 -2.43 18.64 -37.77
N SER A 377 -1.40 19.46 -37.77
CA SER A 377 -1.51 20.93 -37.69
C SER A 377 -2.32 21.52 -38.85
N ASN A 378 -2.08 21.08 -40.08
CA ASN A 378 -2.77 21.60 -41.26
C ASN A 378 -4.25 21.22 -41.28
N LYS A 379 -4.58 19.97 -40.94
CA LYS A 379 -5.98 19.52 -40.78
C LYS A 379 -6.68 20.31 -39.67
N LEU A 380 -5.97 20.65 -38.60
CA LEU A 380 -6.47 21.45 -37.49
C LEU A 380 -6.81 22.89 -37.91
N VAL A 381 -5.93 23.52 -38.69
CA VAL A 381 -6.16 24.85 -39.29
C VAL A 381 -7.32 24.82 -40.28
N GLU A 382 -7.44 23.75 -41.08
CA GLU A 382 -8.56 23.57 -42.01
C GLU A 382 -9.92 23.48 -41.27
N LEU A 383 -9.98 22.71 -40.18
CA LEU A 383 -11.16 22.61 -39.33
C LEU A 383 -11.53 23.94 -38.66
N LEU A 384 -10.53 24.71 -38.23
CA LEU A 384 -10.73 26.05 -37.67
C LEU A 384 -11.28 27.02 -38.73
N ASN A 385 -10.71 27.04 -39.94
CA ASN A 385 -11.17 27.89 -41.04
C ASN A 385 -12.60 27.58 -41.49
N LYS A 386 -12.95 26.29 -41.51
CA LYS A 386 -14.31 25.87 -41.84
C LYS A 386 -15.34 26.34 -40.80
N LYS A 387 -14.90 26.52 -39.55
CA LYS A 387 -15.76 26.86 -38.39
C LYS A 387 -15.87 28.37 -38.14
N PHE A 388 -14.85 29.15 -38.48
CA PHE A 388 -14.84 30.61 -38.35
C PHE A 388 -14.89 31.24 -39.75
N HIS A 389 -16.10 31.40 -40.28
CA HIS A 389 -16.36 31.80 -41.68
C HIS A 389 -16.05 33.26 -42.04
N ASP A 390 -15.58 34.08 -41.09
CA ASP A 390 -15.46 35.53 -41.29
C ASP A 390 -14.04 36.01 -41.64
N ASP A 391 -12.99 35.18 -41.48
CA ASP A 391 -11.64 35.46 -42.00
C ASP A 391 -10.82 34.16 -42.10
N PRO A 392 -10.50 33.64 -43.31
CA PRO A 392 -9.72 32.41 -43.44
C PRO A 392 -8.31 32.62 -42.89
N MET A 393 -7.99 31.89 -41.82
CA MET A 393 -6.67 31.79 -41.21
C MET A 393 -5.72 31.07 -42.19
N ASP A 394 -5.02 31.84 -43.02
CA ASP A 394 -4.03 31.31 -43.96
C ASP A 394 -2.83 30.71 -43.19
N PRO A 395 -2.57 29.39 -43.27
CA PRO A 395 -1.49 28.73 -42.53
C PRO A 395 -0.12 29.34 -42.83
N VAL A 396 0.11 29.82 -44.06
CA VAL A 396 1.37 30.47 -44.46
C VAL A 396 1.52 31.83 -43.81
N LYS A 397 0.41 32.55 -43.63
CA LYS A 397 0.38 33.87 -42.97
C LYS A 397 0.60 33.72 -41.46
N ILE A 398 0.01 32.71 -40.83
CA ILE A 398 0.24 32.35 -39.43
C ILE A 398 1.69 31.92 -39.23
N GLU A 399 2.23 31.02 -40.05
CA GLU A 399 3.62 30.59 -39.94
C GLU A 399 4.58 31.78 -40.09
N ARG A 400 4.31 32.71 -41.03
CA ARG A 400 5.08 33.94 -41.19
C ARG A 400 4.97 34.88 -39.99
N THR A 401 3.78 35.04 -39.40
CA THR A 401 3.60 35.90 -38.21
C THR A 401 4.19 35.27 -36.96
N THR A 402 4.07 33.95 -36.80
CA THR A 402 4.66 33.20 -35.69
C THR A 402 6.17 33.15 -35.82
N ARG A 403 6.74 32.90 -37.00
CA ARG A 403 8.19 33.01 -37.24
C ARG A 403 8.69 34.44 -36.98
N ARG A 404 7.93 35.46 -37.39
CA ARG A 404 8.27 36.86 -37.08
C ARG A 404 8.24 37.11 -35.57
N ARG A 405 7.19 36.69 -34.87
CA ARG A 405 7.09 36.82 -33.40
C ARG A 405 8.20 36.06 -32.69
N ILE A 406 8.48 34.82 -33.06
CA ILE A 406 9.60 34.03 -32.52
C ILE A 406 10.93 34.73 -32.77
N LYS A 407 11.12 35.33 -33.96
CA LYS A 407 12.34 36.08 -34.26
C LYS A 407 12.46 37.35 -33.42
N THR A 408 11.36 38.07 -33.23
CA THR A 408 11.29 39.28 -32.39
C THR A 408 11.45 38.95 -30.91
N ASP A 409 10.85 37.88 -30.43
CA ASP A 409 10.96 37.43 -29.04
C ASP A 409 12.35 36.85 -28.76
N ASN A 410 12.96 36.14 -29.73
CA ASN A 410 14.37 35.75 -29.65
C ASN A 410 15.32 36.95 -29.70
N GLU A 411 15.02 37.99 -30.48
CA GLU A 411 15.80 39.25 -30.46
C GLU A 411 15.65 39.97 -29.12
N LYS A 412 14.45 40.02 -28.54
CA LYS A 412 14.20 40.56 -27.19
C LYS A 412 14.92 39.75 -26.11
N LEU A 413 14.86 38.42 -26.17
CA LEU A 413 15.59 37.53 -25.27
C LEU A 413 17.10 37.72 -25.43
N ARG A 414 17.62 37.85 -26.66
CA ARG A 414 19.04 38.14 -26.91
C ARG A 414 19.48 39.50 -26.35
N GLN A 415 18.63 40.51 -26.42
CA GLN A 415 18.86 41.82 -25.79
C GLN A 415 18.77 41.75 -24.26
N GLN A 416 17.84 40.95 -23.72
CA GLN A 416 17.65 40.77 -22.28
C GLN A 416 18.77 39.95 -21.63
N PHE A 417 19.38 39.02 -22.37
CA PHE A 417 20.45 38.14 -21.89
C PHE A 417 21.85 38.48 -22.46
N GLY A 418 22.00 39.58 -23.20
CA GLY A 418 23.32 40.09 -23.64
C GLY A 418 24.12 39.18 -24.59
N ILE A 419 23.46 38.33 -25.38
CA ILE A 419 24.14 37.34 -26.23
C ILE A 419 24.45 37.95 -27.61
N ALA A 420 25.72 38.32 -27.83
CA ALA A 420 26.21 38.76 -29.13
C ALA A 420 26.27 37.59 -30.14
N ALA A 421 25.92 37.86 -31.40
CA ALA A 421 25.83 36.87 -32.46
C ALA A 421 27.20 36.27 -32.81
N SER A 422 27.42 34.99 -32.52
CA SER A 422 28.47 34.21 -33.18
C SER A 422 27.98 33.84 -34.58
N THR A 423 28.64 34.39 -35.60
CA THR A 423 28.51 33.99 -37.00
C THR A 423 28.86 32.51 -37.19
N GLU A 424 27.84 31.67 -37.38
CA GLU A 424 28.03 30.31 -37.89
C GLU A 424 28.31 30.36 -39.39
N LYS A 425 29.58 30.20 -39.75
CA LYS A 425 30.01 29.86 -41.11
C LYS A 425 29.44 28.48 -41.47
N LYS A 426 28.72 28.42 -42.59
CA LYS A 426 28.42 27.18 -43.34
C LYS A 426 29.68 26.29 -43.40
N LYS A 427 29.66 25.15 -42.70
CA LYS A 427 30.51 24.00 -43.03
C LYS A 427 29.64 22.94 -43.70
N SER A 428 30.01 22.66 -44.93
CA SER A 428 29.50 21.61 -45.80
C SER A 428 29.55 20.24 -45.12
N MET A 429 28.44 19.51 -45.25
CA MET A 429 28.30 18.09 -44.93
C MET A 429 29.14 17.25 -45.93
N PRO A 430 29.95 16.27 -45.51
CA PRO A 430 30.51 15.27 -46.41
C PRO A 430 29.55 14.07 -46.56
N PRO A 431 29.63 13.30 -47.66
CA PRO A 431 28.65 12.28 -48.03
C PRO A 431 28.88 10.94 -47.30
N PRO A 432 27.92 9.99 -47.38
CA PRO A 432 27.89 8.82 -46.52
C PRO A 432 28.68 7.66 -47.13
N HIS A 433 29.53 6.99 -46.34
CA HIS A 433 30.00 5.65 -46.70
C HIS A 433 30.22 4.74 -45.49
N GLN A 434 29.56 3.58 -45.60
CA GLN A 434 30.01 2.22 -45.30
C GLN A 434 30.32 1.80 -43.85
N THR A 435 29.44 0.92 -43.38
CA THR A 435 29.72 -0.27 -42.56
C THR A 435 31.07 -0.92 -42.88
N ILE A 436 31.86 -1.27 -41.85
CA ILE A 436 32.68 -2.49 -41.72
C ILE A 436 33.27 -2.57 -40.30
N TYR A 437 33.43 -3.82 -39.86
CA TYR A 437 33.78 -4.38 -38.57
C TYR A 437 35.19 -4.13 -38.00
N LEU A 438 35.27 -4.28 -36.65
CA LEU A 438 36.33 -4.93 -35.83
C LEU A 438 37.69 -4.20 -35.65
N PRO A 439 38.46 -4.47 -34.57
CA PRO A 439 38.66 -5.73 -33.82
C PRO A 439 38.10 -5.79 -32.40
#